data_AF-Q54W01-F1
#
_entry.id   AF-Q54W01-F1
#
_cell.length_a   1.000
_cell.length_b   1.000
_cell.length_c   1.000
_cell.angle_alpha   90.00
_cell.angle_beta   90.00
_cell.angle_gamma   90.00
#
_symmetry.space_group_name_H-M   'P 1'
#
loop_
_entity.id
_entity.type
_entity.pdbx_description
1 polymer ?
#
loop_
_entity_poly.entity_id
_entity_poly.type
_entity_poly.pdbx_seq_one_letter_code
_entity_poly.pdbx_strand_id
1 'polypeptide(L)'
;MEVLNNWLSNKCSLKDINKYFFGIRDKNNNLNYKLMEREYEYLSFKYNGIIPKEILEKCSDRIGIPMDYLLNRGLCETAFFHLKLKNDKKMAKRYFRVAIKFNSAEASFGMSLLYCEENNIEKAIKYGEKSALEPPMIKLINQDKLYPNYRVHEAQYQTGHLYAKFKKDFTKCFCFYLLSAESGNIRGNYLISCMYKKGVGCEKNEEFSKKYLLKATSLVKCKC
;
A
#
# COMPACT_ATOMS: atom_id res chain seq x y z
N MET A 1 -10.64 -2.52 21.87
CA MET A 1 -9.45 -3.34 21.51
C MET A 1 -9.72 -4.83 21.46
N GLU A 2 -10.82 -5.36 21.98
CA GLU A 2 -11.06 -6.81 22.01
C GLU A 2 -11.10 -7.42 20.60
N VAL A 3 -11.77 -6.75 19.66
CA VAL A 3 -11.91 -7.25 18.28
C VAL A 3 -10.57 -7.25 17.55
N LEU A 4 -9.82 -6.15 17.60
CA LEU A 4 -8.51 -6.07 16.97
C LEU A 4 -7.55 -7.10 17.56
N ASN A 5 -7.54 -7.28 18.88
CA ASN A 5 -6.73 -8.28 19.55
C ASN A 5 -7.06 -9.69 19.07
N ASN A 6 -8.33 -10.10 19.20
CA ASN A 6 -8.74 -11.45 18.82
C ASN A 6 -8.47 -11.73 17.34
N TRP A 7 -8.76 -10.76 16.47
CA TRP A 7 -8.55 -10.94 15.04
C TRP A 7 -7.07 -11.06 14.67
N LEU A 8 -6.21 -10.16 15.14
CA LEU A 8 -4.78 -10.20 14.85
C LEU A 8 -4.12 -11.46 15.45
N SER A 9 -4.38 -11.72 16.72
CA SER A 9 -3.77 -12.84 17.45
C SER A 9 -4.21 -14.19 16.88
N ASN A 10 -5.49 -14.37 16.51
CA ASN A 10 -6.04 -15.71 16.25
C ASN A 10 -6.55 -15.96 14.83
N LYS A 11 -6.96 -14.93 14.08
CA LYS A 11 -7.72 -15.13 12.82
C LYS A 11 -7.03 -14.61 11.56
N CYS A 12 -6.22 -13.57 11.67
CA CYS A 12 -5.56 -12.91 10.54
C CYS A 12 -4.74 -13.94 9.73
N SER A 13 -4.90 -13.98 8.41
CA SER A 13 -4.00 -14.74 7.54
C SER A 13 -3.06 -13.82 6.77
N LEU A 14 -2.02 -14.39 6.17
CA LEU A 14 -1.10 -13.66 5.30
C LEU A 14 -1.83 -12.87 4.19
N LYS A 15 -2.91 -13.43 3.63
CA LYS A 15 -3.74 -12.77 2.61
C LYS A 15 -4.54 -11.58 3.17
N ASP A 16 -4.91 -11.62 4.45
CA ASP A 16 -5.77 -10.61 5.05
C ASP A 16 -5.05 -9.28 5.32
N ILE A 17 -3.73 -9.29 5.40
CA ILE A 17 -2.91 -8.10 5.64
C ILE A 17 -3.12 -7.01 4.59
N ASN A 18 -3.49 -7.41 3.37
CA ASN A 18 -3.78 -6.51 2.26
C ASN A 18 -5.15 -5.86 2.34
N LYS A 19 -6.07 -6.40 3.15
CA LYS A 19 -7.40 -5.83 3.37
C LYS A 19 -7.29 -4.62 4.30
N TYR A 20 -8.04 -3.57 3.97
CA TYR A 20 -8.17 -2.40 4.84
C TYR A 20 -8.98 -2.73 6.10
N PHE A 21 -8.65 -2.06 7.20
CA PHE A 21 -9.24 -2.14 8.52
C PHE A 21 -9.28 -3.56 9.09
N PHE A 22 -8.21 -3.94 9.80
CA PHE A 22 -7.96 -5.26 10.38
C PHE A 22 -9.19 -5.90 11.03
N GLY A 23 -9.75 -6.93 10.38
CA GLY A 23 -10.85 -7.72 10.93
C GLY A 23 -12.17 -6.98 11.18
N ILE A 24 -12.25 -5.68 10.87
CA ILE A 24 -13.44 -4.88 11.12
C ILE A 24 -14.46 -5.19 10.04
N ARG A 25 -15.22 -6.26 10.25
CA ARG A 25 -16.19 -6.78 9.30
C ARG A 25 -17.50 -7.17 9.98
N ASP A 26 -18.59 -7.08 9.23
CA ASP A 26 -19.87 -7.66 9.62
C ASP A 26 -19.96 -9.15 9.22
N LYS A 27 -21.12 -9.78 9.46
CA LYS A 27 -21.39 -11.18 9.10
C LYS A 27 -21.35 -11.46 7.60
N ASN A 28 -21.52 -10.43 6.76
CA ASN A 28 -21.49 -10.50 5.31
C ASN A 28 -20.09 -10.14 4.75
N ASN A 29 -19.09 -10.01 5.62
CA ASN A 29 -17.71 -9.64 5.27
C ASN A 29 -17.57 -8.23 4.66
N ASN A 30 -18.52 -7.33 4.95
CA ASN A 30 -18.43 -5.90 4.62
C ASN A 30 -17.83 -5.10 5.78
N LEU A 31 -17.31 -3.89 5.50
CA LEU A 31 -16.78 -3.01 6.55
C LEU A 31 -17.87 -2.62 7.55
N ASN A 32 -17.62 -2.88 8.84
CA ASN A 32 -18.52 -2.48 9.92
C ASN A 32 -18.07 -1.13 10.51
N TYR A 33 -18.69 -0.04 10.08
CA TYR A 33 -18.30 1.32 10.46
C TYR A 33 -18.47 1.63 11.95
N LYS A 34 -19.55 1.17 12.59
CA LYS A 34 -19.79 1.36 14.03
C LYS A 34 -18.71 0.66 14.85
N LEU A 35 -18.31 -0.54 14.44
CA LEU A 35 -17.22 -1.28 15.06
C LEU A 35 -15.87 -0.61 14.80
N MET A 36 -15.65 -0.09 13.59
CA MET A 36 -14.44 0.65 13.23
C MET A 36 -14.24 1.85 14.16
N GLU A 37 -15.28 2.66 14.32
CA GLU A 37 -15.27 3.83 15.17
C GLU A 37 -14.90 3.44 16.60
N ARG A 38 -15.60 2.48 17.20
CA ARG A 38 -15.31 2.00 18.55
C ARG A 38 -13.86 1.53 18.74
N GLU A 39 -13.33 0.70 17.83
CA GLU A 39 -12.00 0.13 18.00
C GLU A 39 -10.89 1.16 17.73
N TYR A 40 -10.99 1.96 16.66
CA TYR A 40 -9.94 2.91 16.29
C TYR A 40 -9.98 4.22 17.09
N GLU A 41 -11.13 4.66 17.60
CA GLU A 41 -11.17 5.77 18.56
C GLU A 41 -10.49 5.36 19.86
N TYR A 42 -10.84 4.19 20.40
CA TYR A 42 -10.21 3.71 21.62
C TYR A 42 -8.71 3.47 21.42
N LEU A 43 -8.29 2.91 20.28
CA LEU A 43 -6.86 2.76 19.93
C LEU A 43 -6.16 4.13 19.86
N SER A 44 -6.80 5.12 19.23
CA SER A 44 -6.27 6.48 19.11
C SER A 44 -6.12 7.15 20.48
N PHE A 45 -7.15 7.04 21.34
CA PHE A 45 -7.21 7.68 22.65
C PHE A 45 -6.29 7.02 23.67
N LYS A 46 -6.35 5.68 23.79
CA LYS A 46 -5.64 4.94 24.84
C LYS A 46 -4.18 4.65 24.49
N TYR A 47 -3.88 4.39 23.22
CA TYR A 47 -2.57 3.90 22.76
C TYR A 47 -1.92 4.79 21.69
N ASN A 48 -2.43 6.01 21.47
CA ASN A 48 -1.92 6.90 20.42
C ASN A 48 -1.84 6.19 19.06
N GLY A 49 -2.86 5.40 18.69
CA GLY A 49 -2.94 4.72 17.39
C GLY A 49 -2.02 3.51 17.23
N ILE A 50 -1.19 3.21 18.23
CA ILE A 50 -0.22 2.11 18.18
C ILE A 50 -0.87 0.85 18.76
N ILE A 51 -0.93 -0.21 17.96
CA ILE A 51 -1.41 -1.51 18.45
C ILE A 51 -0.37 -2.07 19.43
N PRO A 52 -0.77 -2.53 20.63
CA PRO A 52 0.13 -3.11 21.62
C PRO A 52 1.05 -4.19 21.04
N LYS A 53 2.32 -4.15 21.45
CA LYS A 53 3.38 -4.99 20.88
C LYS A 53 3.06 -6.48 21.01
N GLU A 54 2.49 -6.88 22.14
CA GLU A 54 2.16 -8.27 22.46
C GLU A 54 1.12 -8.85 21.50
N ILE A 55 0.22 -8.01 20.97
CA ILE A 55 -0.76 -8.42 19.95
C ILE A 55 -0.08 -8.61 18.60
N LEU A 56 0.83 -7.70 18.26
CA LEU A 56 1.57 -7.73 16.99
C LEU A 56 2.56 -8.90 16.95
N GLU A 57 3.24 -9.21 18.06
CA GLU A 57 4.14 -10.36 18.21
C GLU A 57 3.40 -11.67 17.98
N LYS A 58 2.26 -11.89 18.65
CA LYS A 58 1.43 -13.09 18.43
C LYS A 58 1.00 -13.25 16.97
N CYS A 59 0.61 -12.16 16.33
CA CYS A 59 0.23 -12.15 14.92
C CYS A 59 1.44 -12.48 14.02
N SER A 60 2.56 -11.79 14.26
CA SER A 60 3.84 -11.94 13.56
C SER A 60 4.32 -13.39 13.60
N ASP A 61 4.44 -13.96 14.79
CA ASP A 61 4.92 -15.33 15.00
C ASP A 61 4.06 -16.37 14.28
N ARG A 62 2.74 -16.15 14.28
CA ARG A 62 1.77 -17.08 13.68
C ARG A 62 1.77 -17.05 12.15
N ILE A 63 1.87 -15.87 11.53
CA ILE A 63 1.71 -15.73 10.07
C ILE A 63 3.01 -15.45 9.33
N GLY A 64 4.10 -15.25 10.07
CA GLY A 64 5.42 -15.01 9.52
C GLY A 64 5.63 -13.58 9.01
N ILE A 65 4.79 -12.60 9.37
CA ILE A 65 4.98 -11.22 8.87
C ILE A 65 5.73 -10.38 9.90
N PRO A 66 6.80 -9.67 9.49
CA PRO A 66 7.58 -8.83 10.40
C PRO A 66 6.73 -7.86 11.22
N MET A 67 7.09 -7.73 12.49
CA MET A 67 6.36 -6.89 13.46
C MET A 67 6.36 -5.41 13.08
N ASP A 68 7.45 -4.90 12.50
CA ASP A 68 7.56 -3.52 11.98
C ASP A 68 6.56 -3.27 10.84
N TYR A 69 6.36 -4.25 9.95
CA TYR A 69 5.33 -4.19 8.92
C TYR A 69 3.93 -4.11 9.53
N LEU A 70 3.61 -4.97 10.52
CA LEU A 70 2.29 -4.94 11.19
C LEU A 70 2.06 -3.64 11.96
N LEU A 71 3.08 -3.12 12.64
CA LEU A 71 3.04 -1.83 13.33
C LEU A 71 2.70 -0.70 12.35
N ASN A 72 3.43 -0.66 11.23
CA ASN A 72 3.20 0.31 10.16
C ASN A 72 1.77 0.25 9.62
N ARG A 73 1.26 -0.97 9.39
CA ARG A 73 -0.12 -1.16 8.94
C ARG A 73 -1.12 -0.67 9.97
N GLY A 74 -0.96 -1.00 11.26
CA GLY A 74 -1.85 -0.52 12.32
C GLY A 74 -1.93 1.01 12.42
N LEU A 75 -0.77 1.68 12.31
CA LEU A 75 -0.70 3.13 12.24
C LEU A 75 -1.39 3.69 11.00
N CYS A 76 -1.22 3.06 9.84
CA CYS A 76 -1.88 3.47 8.60
C CYS A 76 -3.40 3.28 8.66
N GLU A 77 -3.89 2.18 9.24
CA GLU A 77 -5.33 1.97 9.46
C GLU A 77 -5.92 3.05 10.36
N THR A 78 -5.21 3.41 11.44
CA THR A 78 -5.62 4.53 12.31
C THR A 78 -5.60 5.85 11.55
N ALA A 79 -4.59 6.10 10.72
CA ALA A 79 -4.53 7.29 9.88
C ALA A 79 -5.71 7.38 8.89
N PHE A 80 -6.05 6.27 8.22
CA PHE A 80 -7.17 6.20 7.30
C PHE A 80 -8.52 6.33 7.99
N PHE A 81 -8.65 5.83 9.21
CA PHE A 81 -9.82 6.06 10.05
C PHE A 81 -10.05 7.56 10.26
N HIS A 82 -9.03 8.29 10.73
CA HIS A 82 -9.13 9.74 10.93
C HIS A 82 -9.37 10.49 9.61
N LEU A 83 -8.70 10.09 8.54
CA LEU A 83 -8.83 10.72 7.24
C LEU A 83 -10.23 10.54 6.64
N LYS A 84 -10.72 9.29 6.56
CA LYS A 84 -11.92 8.96 5.78
C LYS A 84 -13.21 9.06 6.58
N LEU A 85 -13.19 8.78 7.88
CA LEU A 85 -14.40 8.76 8.71
C LEU A 85 -14.53 10.01 9.57
N LYS A 86 -13.42 10.53 10.12
CA LYS A 86 -13.44 11.75 10.95
C LYS A 86 -13.15 13.03 10.18
N ASN A 87 -12.74 12.92 8.91
CA ASN A 87 -12.28 14.05 8.09
C ASN A 87 -11.16 14.87 8.77
N ASP A 88 -10.36 14.25 9.63
CA ASP A 88 -9.26 14.89 10.34
C ASP A 88 -7.93 14.61 9.65
N LYS A 89 -7.66 15.41 8.61
CA LYS A 89 -6.40 15.34 7.85
C LYS A 89 -5.18 15.61 8.73
N LYS A 90 -5.30 16.45 9.76
CA LYS A 90 -4.18 16.82 10.64
C LYS A 90 -3.75 15.61 11.46
N MET A 91 -4.72 14.92 12.06
CA MET A 91 -4.46 13.70 12.84
C MET A 91 -3.99 12.56 11.93
N ALA A 92 -4.60 12.37 10.76
CA ALA A 92 -4.13 11.38 9.79
C ALA A 92 -2.66 11.57 9.42
N LYS A 93 -2.24 12.81 9.10
CA LYS A 93 -0.83 13.14 8.84
C LYS A 93 0.08 12.88 10.03
N ARG A 94 -0.40 13.04 11.27
CA ARG A 94 0.40 12.71 12.47
C ARG A 94 0.74 11.23 12.49
N TYR A 95 -0.25 10.36 12.31
CA TYR A 95 -0.02 8.91 12.28
C TYR A 95 0.82 8.47 11.09
N PHE A 96 0.59 9.01 9.90
CA PHE A 96 1.44 8.73 8.76
C PHE A 96 2.90 9.11 9.03
N ARG A 97 3.17 10.28 9.62
CA ARG A 97 4.55 10.68 9.97
C ARG A 97 5.22 9.70 10.93
N VAL A 98 4.49 9.12 11.88
CA VAL A 98 5.04 8.10 12.79
C VAL A 98 5.40 6.84 11.99
N ALA A 99 4.49 6.32 11.17
CA ALA A 99 4.75 5.12 10.36
C ALA A 99 5.89 5.31 9.33
N ILE A 100 6.06 6.51 8.79
CA ILE A 100 7.14 6.83 7.84
C ILE A 100 8.53 6.78 8.49
N LYS A 101 8.64 6.99 9.81
CA LYS A 101 9.91 6.80 10.54
C LYS A 101 10.36 5.34 10.55
N PHE A 102 9.45 4.41 10.31
CA PHE A 102 9.69 2.97 10.21
C PHE A 102 9.54 2.46 8.77
N ASN A 103 9.85 3.31 7.77
CA ASN A 103 9.85 2.94 6.34
C ASN A 103 8.51 2.40 5.81
N SER A 104 7.38 2.90 6.33
CA SER A 104 6.07 2.54 5.80
C SER A 104 5.85 3.13 4.40
N ALA A 105 5.86 2.25 3.40
CA ALA A 105 5.45 2.57 2.03
C ALA A 105 4.03 3.14 1.99
N GLU A 106 3.08 2.49 2.67
CA GLU A 106 1.68 2.91 2.68
C GLU A 106 1.48 4.30 3.28
N ALA A 107 2.19 4.62 4.37
CA ALA A 107 2.10 5.94 4.98
C ALA A 107 2.72 7.02 4.08
N SER A 108 3.86 6.73 3.45
CA SER A 108 4.47 7.63 2.47
C SER A 108 3.50 7.89 1.31
N PHE A 109 2.84 6.85 0.80
CA PHE A 109 1.83 7.01 -0.24
C PHE A 109 0.60 7.81 0.24
N GLY A 110 0.12 7.56 1.46
CA GLY A 110 -0.95 8.35 2.08
C GLY A 110 -0.60 9.84 2.17
N MET A 111 0.64 10.18 2.54
CA MET A 111 1.14 11.55 2.52
C MET A 111 1.20 12.13 1.10
N SER A 112 1.61 11.33 0.11
CA SER A 112 1.62 11.75 -1.31
C SER A 112 0.23 12.19 -1.77
N LEU A 113 -0.80 11.38 -1.50
CA LEU A 113 -2.18 11.69 -1.87
C LEU A 113 -2.68 12.97 -1.19
N LEU A 114 -2.41 13.13 0.11
CA LEU A 114 -2.78 14.34 0.84
C LEU A 114 -2.11 15.59 0.27
N TYR A 115 -0.84 15.51 -0.14
CA TYR A 115 -0.18 16.64 -0.77
C TYR A 115 -0.68 16.93 -2.19
N CYS A 116 -1.15 15.92 -2.93
CA CYS A 116 -1.89 16.15 -4.17
C CYS A 116 -3.18 16.94 -3.92
N GLU A 117 -3.97 16.56 -2.91
CA GLU A 117 -5.21 17.28 -2.55
C GLU A 117 -4.93 18.74 -2.13
N GLU A 118 -3.78 18.98 -1.49
CA GLU A 118 -3.33 20.32 -1.10
C GLU A 118 -2.63 21.09 -2.23
N ASN A 119 -2.62 20.56 -3.46
CA ASN A 119 -1.91 21.10 -4.62
C ASN A 119 -0.39 21.29 -4.41
N ASN A 120 0.20 20.64 -3.41
CA ASN A 120 1.65 20.64 -3.19
C ASN A 120 2.30 19.49 -3.96
N ILE A 121 2.40 19.66 -5.28
CA ILE A 121 2.85 18.60 -6.20
C ILE A 121 4.30 18.16 -5.91
N GLU A 122 5.16 19.08 -5.49
CA GLU A 122 6.55 18.76 -5.16
C GLU A 122 6.64 17.77 -3.99
N LYS A 123 5.93 18.04 -2.89
CA LYS A 123 5.87 17.11 -1.76
C LYS A 123 5.13 15.83 -2.14
N ALA A 124 4.08 15.91 -2.94
CA ALA A 124 3.37 14.73 -3.41
C ALA A 124 4.33 13.76 -4.11
N ILE A 125 5.07 14.24 -5.11
CA ILE A 125 6.06 13.43 -5.83
C ILE A 125 7.13 12.89 -4.88
N LYS A 126 7.69 13.73 -4.00
CA LYS A 126 8.71 13.28 -3.03
C LYS A 126 8.24 12.10 -2.17
N TYR A 127 7.01 12.16 -1.67
CA TYR A 127 6.45 11.08 -0.86
C TYR A 127 6.01 9.87 -1.70
N GLY A 128 5.58 10.09 -2.94
CA GLY A 128 5.31 9.05 -3.92
C GLY A 128 6.57 8.24 -4.25
N GLU A 129 7.66 8.91 -4.61
CA GLU A 129 8.96 8.27 -4.86
C GLU A 129 9.45 7.51 -3.64
N LYS A 130 9.38 8.11 -2.45
CA LYS A 130 9.75 7.42 -1.19
C LYS A 130 8.97 6.11 -1.03
N SER A 131 7.67 6.12 -1.28
CA SER A 131 6.84 4.91 -1.18
C SER A 131 7.16 3.87 -2.24
N ALA A 132 7.37 4.31 -3.49
CA ALA A 132 7.60 3.44 -4.64
C ALA A 132 8.96 2.72 -4.61
N LEU A 133 9.93 3.28 -3.89
CA LEU A 133 11.30 2.76 -3.75
C LEU A 133 11.50 1.87 -2.51
N GLU A 134 10.48 1.72 -1.65
CA GLU A 134 10.52 0.69 -0.60
C GLU A 134 10.56 -0.72 -1.21
N PRO A 135 11.03 -1.74 -0.48
CA PRO A 135 11.11 -3.11 -1.00
C PRO A 135 9.74 -3.63 -1.50
N PRO A 136 9.65 -4.09 -2.77
CA PRO A 136 8.40 -4.61 -3.34
C PRO A 136 8.01 -5.98 -2.78
N MET A 137 8.88 -6.57 -1.96
CA MET A 137 8.68 -7.85 -1.28
C MET A 137 8.98 -7.69 0.22
N ILE A 138 8.20 -8.36 1.04
CA ILE A 138 8.38 -8.50 2.48
C ILE A 138 9.08 -9.83 2.71
N LYS A 139 10.22 -9.84 3.39
CA LYS A 139 10.83 -11.09 3.86
C LYS A 139 10.04 -11.60 5.05
N LEU A 140 9.48 -12.81 4.95
CA LEU A 140 8.74 -13.40 6.06
C LEU A 140 9.70 -13.81 7.19
N ILE A 141 9.24 -13.70 8.43
CA ILE A 141 9.97 -14.24 9.59
C ILE A 141 9.84 -15.76 9.60
N ASN A 142 10.91 -16.43 10.02
CA ASN A 142 11.01 -17.91 10.17
C ASN A 142 10.94 -18.71 8.86
N GLN A 143 10.95 -18.05 7.71
CA GLN A 143 10.99 -18.68 6.39
C GLN A 143 11.80 -17.78 5.45
N ASP A 144 12.71 -18.32 4.63
CA ASP A 144 13.34 -17.55 3.54
C ASP A 144 12.39 -17.34 2.35
N LYS A 145 11.11 -17.08 2.65
CA LYS A 145 10.07 -16.78 1.67
C LYS A 145 9.84 -15.27 1.60
N LEU A 146 9.56 -14.82 0.37
CA LEU A 146 9.20 -13.45 0.07
C LEU A 146 7.69 -13.35 -0.17
N TYR A 147 7.09 -12.28 0.34
CA TYR A 147 5.66 -11.99 0.15
C TYR A 147 5.46 -10.63 -0.55
N PRO A 148 4.59 -10.52 -1.57
CA PRO A 148 4.35 -9.26 -2.26
C PRO A 148 3.93 -8.11 -1.34
N ASN A 149 4.66 -6.99 -1.41
CA ASN A 149 4.25 -5.75 -0.78
C ASN A 149 3.36 -4.95 -1.73
N TYR A 150 2.08 -5.31 -1.80
CA TYR A 150 1.12 -4.69 -2.73
C TYR A 150 0.98 -3.17 -2.56
N ARG A 151 1.35 -2.61 -1.40
CA ARG A 151 1.36 -1.16 -1.17
C ARG A 151 2.45 -0.46 -1.97
N VAL A 152 3.63 -1.08 -2.08
CA VAL A 152 4.71 -0.60 -2.95
C VAL A 152 4.33 -0.74 -4.41
N HIS A 153 3.70 -1.86 -4.79
CA HIS A 153 3.30 -2.11 -6.19
C HIS A 153 2.32 -1.04 -6.69
N GLU A 154 1.38 -0.65 -5.83
CA GLU A 154 0.44 0.43 -6.09
C GLU A 154 1.14 1.79 -6.06
N ALA A 155 2.04 2.04 -5.11
CA ALA A 155 2.79 3.31 -5.06
C ALA A 155 3.66 3.53 -6.30
N GLN A 156 4.29 2.49 -6.85
CA GLN A 156 5.03 2.55 -8.11
C GLN A 156 4.12 2.94 -9.27
N TYR A 157 2.95 2.31 -9.38
CA TYR A 157 1.95 2.67 -10.38
C TYR A 157 1.50 4.13 -10.24
N GLN A 158 1.14 4.55 -9.03
CA GLN A 158 0.60 5.88 -8.79
C GLN A 158 1.66 6.97 -8.95
N THR A 159 2.91 6.71 -8.57
CA THR A 159 4.02 7.65 -8.77
C THR A 159 4.29 7.91 -10.24
N GLY A 160 4.21 6.87 -11.11
CA GLY A 160 4.28 7.06 -12.55
C GLY A 160 3.19 8.00 -13.08
N HIS A 161 1.96 7.86 -12.57
CA HIS A 161 0.85 8.78 -12.89
C HIS A 161 1.11 10.21 -12.44
N LEU A 162 1.74 10.43 -11.29
CA LEU A 162 2.10 11.78 -10.83
C LEU A 162 3.06 12.47 -11.81
N TYR A 163 4.09 11.76 -12.27
CA TYR A 163 5.04 12.28 -13.26
C TYR A 163 4.37 12.60 -14.60
N ALA A 164 3.59 11.65 -15.15
CA ALA A 164 2.88 11.86 -16.40
C ALA A 164 1.87 13.01 -16.33
N LYS A 165 1.14 13.14 -15.21
CA LYS A 165 0.09 14.14 -15.06
C LYS A 165 0.65 15.53 -14.85
N PHE A 166 1.53 15.71 -13.86
CA PHE A 166 1.91 17.03 -13.36
C PHE A 166 3.28 17.53 -13.81
N LYS A 167 4.24 16.63 -14.08
CA LYS A 167 5.59 17.02 -14.55
C LYS A 167 5.77 16.86 -16.05
N LYS A 168 4.90 16.07 -16.70
CA LYS A 168 5.03 15.64 -18.10
C LYS A 168 6.37 14.94 -18.38
N ASP A 169 6.98 14.37 -17.33
CA ASP A 169 8.22 13.61 -17.44
C ASP A 169 7.87 12.16 -17.72
N PHE A 170 7.83 11.83 -19.01
CA PHE A 170 7.47 10.50 -19.46
C PHE A 170 8.59 9.48 -19.22
N THR A 171 9.85 9.91 -19.08
CA THR A 171 10.97 9.03 -18.75
C THR A 171 10.86 8.55 -17.31
N LYS A 172 10.62 9.45 -16.36
CA LYS A 172 10.34 9.07 -14.96
C LYS A 172 9.05 8.24 -14.84
N CYS A 173 8.00 8.61 -15.56
CA CYS A 173 6.77 7.82 -15.64
C CYS A 173 7.06 6.37 -16.07
N PHE A 174 7.83 6.20 -17.14
CA PHE A 174 8.24 4.90 -17.67
C PHE A 174 8.97 4.08 -16.60
N CYS A 175 9.96 4.66 -15.93
CA CYS A 175 10.70 3.97 -14.85
C CYS A 175 9.76 3.44 -13.75
N PHE A 176 8.82 4.25 -13.26
CA PHE A 176 7.92 3.84 -12.17
C PHE A 176 6.87 2.82 -12.61
N TYR A 177 6.32 2.95 -13.83
CA TYR A 177 5.45 1.91 -14.37
C TYR A 177 6.20 0.60 -14.61
N LEU A 178 7.48 0.65 -14.97
CA LEU A 178 8.31 -0.54 -15.18
C LEU A 178 8.54 -1.27 -13.86
N LEU A 179 8.87 -0.54 -12.79
CA LEU A 179 8.95 -1.10 -11.43
C LEU A 179 7.62 -1.76 -11.02
N SER A 180 6.50 -1.11 -11.30
CA SER A 180 5.17 -1.66 -11.01
C SER A 180 4.87 -2.94 -11.79
N ALA A 181 5.21 -2.96 -13.09
CA ALA A 181 5.04 -4.12 -13.96
C ALA A 181 5.88 -5.31 -13.50
N GLU A 182 7.15 -5.08 -13.16
CA GLU A 182 8.08 -6.09 -12.67
C GLU A 182 7.72 -6.59 -11.27
N SER A 183 7.04 -5.76 -10.46
CA SER A 183 6.45 -6.18 -9.18
C SER A 183 5.16 -7.00 -9.35
N GLY A 184 4.70 -7.24 -10.57
CA GLY A 184 3.52 -8.06 -10.87
C GLY A 184 2.20 -7.29 -10.95
N ASN A 185 2.23 -5.95 -11.02
CA ASN A 185 1.01 -5.16 -11.21
C ASN A 185 0.51 -5.28 -12.65
N ILE A 186 -0.68 -5.84 -12.83
CA ILE A 186 -1.32 -6.02 -14.15
C ILE A 186 -1.48 -4.68 -14.88
N ARG A 187 -1.84 -3.61 -14.16
CA ARG A 187 -2.00 -2.27 -14.76
C ARG A 187 -0.66 -1.71 -15.22
N GLY A 188 0.41 -1.94 -14.44
CA GLY A 188 1.78 -1.60 -14.83
C GLY A 188 2.19 -2.30 -16.12
N ASN A 189 1.95 -3.61 -16.22
CA ASN A 189 2.23 -4.40 -17.43
C ASN A 189 1.52 -3.83 -18.67
N TYR A 190 0.24 -3.50 -18.56
CA TYR A 190 -0.51 -2.90 -19.68
C TYR A 190 0.07 -1.54 -20.10
N LEU A 191 0.37 -0.65 -19.15
CA LEU A 191 0.89 0.69 -19.47
C LEU A 191 2.28 0.62 -20.09
N ILE A 192 3.16 -0.23 -19.57
CA ILE A 192 4.50 -0.44 -20.16
C ILE A 192 4.40 -1.02 -21.56
N SER A 193 3.46 -1.94 -21.81
CA SER A 193 3.22 -2.46 -23.16
C SER A 193 2.86 -1.32 -24.14
N CYS A 194 2.04 -0.37 -23.70
CA CYS A 194 1.65 0.79 -24.49
C CYS A 194 2.83 1.78 -24.71
N MET A 195 3.65 2.00 -23.69
CA MET A 195 4.79 2.93 -23.76
C MET A 195 5.85 2.41 -24.73
N TYR A 196 6.22 1.13 -24.65
CA TYR A 196 7.13 0.51 -25.62
C TYR A 196 6.57 0.51 -27.05
N LYS A 197 5.25 0.32 -27.23
CA LYS A 197 4.62 0.39 -28.57
C LYS A 197 4.77 1.77 -29.21
N LYS A 198 4.69 2.83 -28.40
CA LYS A 198 4.68 4.22 -28.85
C LYS A 198 6.05 4.92 -28.76
N GLY A 199 7.03 4.33 -28.06
CA GLY A 199 8.30 4.99 -27.76
C GLY A 199 8.15 6.20 -26.83
N VAL A 200 7.22 6.13 -25.86
CA VAL A 200 7.00 7.23 -24.91
C VAL A 200 7.86 7.01 -23.69
N GLY A 201 8.77 7.93 -23.38
CA GLY A 201 9.70 7.83 -22.25
C GLY A 201 10.75 6.73 -22.35
N CYS A 202 10.80 6.03 -23.49
CA CYS A 202 11.70 4.93 -23.81
C CYS A 202 11.81 4.79 -25.34
N GLU A 203 12.77 4.02 -25.83
CA GLU A 203 12.83 3.66 -27.24
C GLU A 203 11.67 2.72 -27.61
N LYS A 204 11.13 2.89 -28.82
CA LYS A 204 10.07 2.02 -29.34
C LYS A 204 10.61 0.58 -29.43
N ASN A 205 9.92 -0.38 -28.82
CA ASN A 205 10.29 -1.78 -28.87
C ASN A 205 9.03 -2.68 -28.93
N GLU A 206 8.74 -3.20 -30.13
CA GLU A 206 7.53 -4.02 -30.34
C GLU A 206 7.57 -5.38 -29.64
N GLU A 207 8.75 -5.96 -29.47
CA GLU A 207 8.94 -7.23 -28.78
C GLU A 207 8.62 -7.09 -27.28
N PHE A 208 9.19 -6.06 -26.62
CA PHE A 208 8.86 -5.76 -25.24
C PHE A 208 7.39 -5.37 -25.07
N SER A 209 6.82 -4.60 -26.01
CA SER A 209 5.39 -4.31 -26.00
C SER A 209 4.55 -5.61 -25.94
N LYS A 210 4.80 -6.57 -26.84
CA LYS A 210 4.11 -7.87 -26.86
C LYS A 210 4.34 -8.66 -25.56
N LYS A 211 5.57 -8.72 -25.05
CA LYS A 211 5.91 -9.42 -23.80
C LYS A 211 5.09 -8.90 -22.61
N TYR A 212 5.04 -7.58 -22.41
CA TYR A 212 4.27 -7.00 -21.31
C TYR A 212 2.76 -7.09 -21.51
N LEU A 213 2.28 -7.03 -22.76
CA LEU A 213 0.86 -7.27 -23.07
C LEU A 213 0.44 -8.71 -22.74
N LEU A 214 1.29 -9.70 -23.01
CA LEU A 214 1.06 -11.09 -22.62
C LEU A 214 1.01 -11.24 -21.10
N LYS A 215 1.94 -10.61 -20.35
CA LYS A 215 1.89 -10.57 -18.87
C LYS A 215 0.59 -9.93 -18.35
N ALA A 216 0.09 -8.88 -19.00
CA ALA A 216 -1.15 -8.20 -18.59
C ALA A 216 -2.41 -9.05 -18.82
N THR A 217 -2.39 -9.97 -19.79
CA THR A 217 -3.54 -10.79 -20.19
C THR A 217 -3.53 -12.20 -19.60
N SER A 218 -2.35 -12.74 -19.24
CA SER A 218 -2.23 -14.11 -18.69
C SER A 218 -3.03 -14.31 -17.40
N LEU A 219 -3.11 -13.29 -16.53
CA LEU A 219 -3.89 -13.37 -15.28
C LEU A 219 -5.41 -13.22 -15.48
N VAL A 220 -5.85 -12.73 -16.64
CA VAL A 220 -7.29 -12.68 -16.98
C VAL A 220 -7.79 -14.09 -17.33
N LYS A 221 -6.93 -14.95 -17.89
CA LYS A 221 -7.30 -16.30 -18.32
C LYS A 221 -7.38 -17.34 -17.20
N CYS A 222 -6.79 -17.10 -16.03
CA CYS A 222 -6.89 -18.00 -14.87
C CYS A 222 -8.13 -17.74 -13.97
N LYS A 223 -9.05 -16.87 -14.38
CA LYS A 223 -10.28 -16.53 -13.64
C LYS A 223 -11.59 -16.85 -14.40
N CYS A 224 -11.50 -17.62 -15.48
CA CYS A 224 -12.64 -18.24 -16.17
C CYS A 224 -12.61 -19.74 -15.87
#